data_AF-A0A7K0GYQ9-F1
#
_entry.id   AF-A0A7K0GYQ9-F1
#
_cell.length_a   1.000
_cell.length_b   1.000
_cell.length_c   1.000
_cell.angle_alpha   90.00
_cell.angle_beta   90.00
_cell.angle_gamma   90.00
#
_symmetry.space_group_name_H-M   'P 1'
#
loop_
_entity.id
_entity.type
_entity.pdbx_description
1 polymer ?
#
loop_
_entity_poly.entity_id
_entity_poly.type
_entity_poly.pdbx_seq_one_letter_code
_entity_poly.pdbx_strand_id
1 'polypeptide(L)'
;MKTKFLAQLLLSTCLISSCTSEDIEFSDVDEQGSIETTTLDIDEAKSLLQEFVADAFTKSNTSFTIKEHKLKTLYIDNTETLPVTVRDTIPVYEFTTETDGQEGYSVVVGDKRVEKVLISVPSGLLSDTSFIEPLRLYYRDIPMLIQQDLNQYYAETQEKAIQTKMSVEACYKDLPTLWSQGYPYNEKCPIKCYDHALAGCNAIAIAQILAYHRVPTNLNWNAILASSTVTSSSSATVIDQVSTLIANIGSKISTEYECLESGASPSKYHPV
;
A
#
# COMPACT_ATOMS: atom_id res chain seq x y z
N MET A 1 -18.29 28.17 84.06
CA MET A 1 -18.53 29.30 83.13
C MET A 1 -19.16 28.73 81.86
N LYS A 2 -20.34 29.27 81.48
CA LYS A 2 -20.96 29.44 80.14
C LYS A 2 -20.35 28.65 78.98
N THR A 3 -21.04 27.97 78.06
CA THR A 3 -22.45 27.92 77.65
C THR A 3 -22.58 26.86 76.54
N LYS A 4 -23.67 26.08 76.57
CA LYS A 4 -24.50 25.59 75.44
C LYS A 4 -23.85 25.49 74.04
N PHE A 5 -23.90 24.32 73.41
CA PHE A 5 -24.77 24.11 72.25
C PHE A 5 -25.09 22.62 72.03
N LEU A 6 -26.35 22.41 71.62
CA LEU A 6 -27.11 21.20 71.31
C LEU A 6 -26.28 20.12 70.58
N ALA A 7 -26.29 18.83 71.00
CA ALA A 7 -27.41 17.87 70.96
C ALA A 7 -27.94 17.74 69.52
N GLN A 8 -27.78 16.63 68.82
CA GLN A 8 -28.57 15.40 68.96
C GLN A 8 -28.56 14.82 67.52
N LEU A 9 -28.60 13.53 67.20
CA LEU A 9 -28.78 12.30 67.95
C LEU A 9 -28.69 11.19 66.89
N LEU A 10 -28.05 10.07 67.25
CA LEU A 10 -28.41 8.67 66.97
C LEU A 10 -28.99 8.29 65.58
N LEU A 11 -28.73 7.11 65.01
CA LEU A 11 -28.66 5.81 65.64
C LEU A 11 -28.09 4.83 64.61
N SER A 12 -27.22 3.96 65.10
CA SER A 12 -26.88 2.67 64.51
C SER A 12 -28.13 1.89 64.07
N THR A 13 -28.07 1.18 62.93
CA THR A 13 -28.19 -0.29 62.86
C THR A 13 -28.17 -0.77 61.41
N CYS A 14 -27.28 -1.72 61.11
CA CYS A 14 -27.42 -2.67 60.00
C CYS A 14 -28.73 -3.43 60.13
N LEU A 15 -29.45 -3.69 59.04
CA LEU A 15 -30.32 -4.86 58.87
C LEU A 15 -30.76 -5.04 57.40
N ILE A 16 -30.39 -6.21 56.84
CA ILE A 16 -31.11 -7.14 55.94
C ILE A 16 -31.81 -6.70 54.63
N SER A 17 -31.46 -7.49 53.60
CA SER A 17 -32.16 -7.86 52.37
C SER A 17 -33.69 -7.96 52.42
N SER A 18 -34.38 -7.57 51.33
CA SER A 18 -35.46 -8.39 50.74
C SER A 18 -35.83 -7.93 49.33
N CYS A 19 -36.02 -8.92 48.46
CA CYS A 19 -36.52 -8.81 47.10
C CYS A 19 -37.94 -8.22 47.04
N THR A 20 -38.21 -7.45 45.98
CA THR A 20 -39.53 -7.30 45.39
C THR A 20 -39.43 -7.73 43.92
N SER A 21 -40.34 -8.62 43.55
CA SER A 21 -40.52 -9.21 42.22
C SER A 21 -40.95 -8.17 41.19
N GLU A 22 -40.22 -8.09 40.09
CA GLU A 22 -40.76 -7.70 38.78
C GLU A 22 -40.24 -8.72 37.76
N ASP A 23 -41.17 -9.53 37.24
CA ASP A 23 -40.93 -10.43 36.13
C ASP A 23 -40.61 -9.57 34.90
N ILE A 24 -39.36 -9.61 34.46
CA ILE A 24 -38.97 -9.10 33.14
C ILE A 24 -38.91 -10.32 32.24
N GLU A 25 -40.02 -10.56 31.54
CA GLU A 25 -40.04 -11.35 30.31
C GLU A 25 -39.01 -10.74 29.36
N PHE A 26 -37.90 -11.43 29.15
CA PHE A 26 -37.10 -11.23 27.95
C PHE A 26 -37.88 -11.88 26.81
N SER A 27 -38.47 -11.04 25.97
CA SER A 27 -38.97 -11.44 24.66
C SER A 27 -37.84 -12.12 23.90
N ASP A 28 -38.09 -13.35 23.45
CA ASP A 28 -37.32 -13.96 22.37
C ASP A 28 -37.42 -13.02 21.16
N VAL A 29 -36.36 -12.25 20.94
CA VAL A 29 -36.18 -11.56 19.66
C VAL A 29 -35.67 -12.63 18.70
N ASP A 30 -36.62 -13.21 17.95
CA ASP A 30 -36.36 -13.73 16.61
C ASP A 30 -35.77 -12.57 15.79
N GLU A 31 -34.45 -12.42 15.82
CA GLU A 31 -33.74 -11.70 14.77
C GLU A 31 -33.22 -12.74 13.79
N GLN A 32 -34.04 -13.01 12.77
CA GLN A 32 -33.52 -13.30 11.45
C GLN A 32 -32.59 -12.15 11.03
N GLY A 33 -31.34 -12.19 11.51
CA GLY A 33 -30.26 -11.44 10.89
C GLY A 33 -30.07 -12.02 9.50
N SER A 34 -30.45 -11.27 8.47
CA SER A 34 -29.87 -11.47 7.16
C SER A 34 -28.37 -11.57 7.35
N ILE A 35 -27.74 -12.65 6.91
CA ILE A 35 -26.27 -12.71 6.86
C ILE A 35 -25.88 -11.55 5.94
N GLU A 36 -25.47 -10.42 6.50
CA GLU A 36 -24.80 -9.39 5.72
C GLU A 36 -23.59 -10.08 5.13
N THR A 37 -23.62 -10.26 3.82
CA THR A 37 -22.52 -10.89 3.12
C THR A 37 -21.32 -9.96 3.25
N THR A 38 -20.25 -10.44 3.88
CA THR A 38 -18.99 -9.67 3.98
C THR A 38 -18.35 -9.47 2.61
N THR A 39 -18.80 -10.22 1.59
CA THR A 39 -18.41 -10.04 0.20
C THR A 39 -18.90 -8.70 -0.33
N LEU A 40 -17.98 -7.95 -0.93
CA LEU A 40 -18.25 -6.79 -1.75
C LEU A 40 -18.39 -7.26 -3.20
N ASP A 41 -19.55 -7.02 -3.81
CA ASP A 41 -19.87 -7.55 -5.13
C ASP A 41 -19.14 -6.81 -6.27
N ILE A 42 -19.30 -7.30 -7.50
CA ILE A 42 -18.57 -6.74 -8.66
C ILE A 42 -18.94 -5.29 -8.96
N ASP A 43 -20.19 -4.88 -8.74
CA ASP A 43 -20.64 -3.52 -9.03
C ASP A 43 -20.23 -2.57 -7.90
N GLU A 44 -20.32 -3.02 -6.65
CA GLU A 44 -19.72 -2.33 -5.50
C GLU A 44 -18.20 -2.13 -5.71
N ALA A 45 -17.48 -3.13 -6.24
CA ALA A 45 -16.04 -3.06 -6.47
C ALA A 45 -15.67 -2.06 -7.57
N LYS A 46 -16.48 -1.99 -8.63
CA LYS A 46 -16.32 -0.98 -9.68
C LYS A 46 -16.57 0.43 -9.13
N SER A 47 -17.60 0.61 -8.32
CA SER A 47 -17.90 1.90 -7.69
C SER A 47 -16.76 2.35 -6.78
N LEU A 48 -16.26 1.46 -5.91
CA LEU A 48 -15.09 1.73 -5.08
C LEU A 48 -13.86 2.16 -5.91
N LEU A 49 -13.60 1.46 -7.02
CA LEU A 49 -12.49 1.81 -7.92
C LEU A 49 -12.71 3.16 -8.61
N GLN A 50 -13.92 3.44 -9.09
CA GLN A 50 -14.26 4.71 -9.73
C GLN A 50 -14.08 5.89 -8.77
N GLU A 51 -14.53 5.75 -7.53
CA GLU A 51 -14.35 6.76 -6.48
C GLU A 51 -12.87 6.97 -6.14
N PHE A 52 -12.11 5.88 -5.99
CA PHE A 52 -10.67 5.95 -5.76
C PHE A 52 -9.94 6.73 -6.88
N VAL A 53 -10.24 6.42 -8.14
CA VAL A 53 -9.64 7.10 -9.29
C VAL A 53 -10.07 8.57 -9.34
N ALA A 54 -11.34 8.87 -9.07
CA ALA A 54 -11.84 10.25 -9.06
C ALA A 54 -11.14 11.12 -7.99
N ASP A 55 -10.83 10.54 -6.81
CA ASP A 55 -10.11 11.23 -5.74
C ASP A 55 -8.62 11.40 -6.06
N ALA A 56 -7.98 10.38 -6.66
CA ALA A 56 -6.56 10.41 -7.01
C ALA A 56 -6.25 11.40 -8.15
N PHE A 57 -7.14 11.53 -9.14
CA PHE A 57 -6.94 12.42 -10.30
C PHE A 57 -7.77 13.70 -10.16
N THR A 58 -7.20 14.72 -9.52
CA THR A 58 -7.85 16.03 -9.31
C THR A 58 -8.08 16.86 -10.59
N LYS A 59 -7.85 16.31 -11.79
CA LYS A 59 -8.03 17.01 -13.07
C LYS A 59 -9.43 16.71 -13.61
N SER A 60 -10.23 17.75 -13.82
CA SER A 60 -11.65 17.67 -14.23
C SER A 60 -11.93 16.96 -15.58
N ASN A 61 -10.91 16.52 -16.32
CA ASN A 61 -11.02 16.01 -17.68
C ASN A 61 -10.40 14.62 -17.89
N THR A 62 -9.93 13.94 -16.84
CA THR A 62 -9.41 12.58 -16.97
C THR A 62 -10.56 11.61 -17.25
N SER A 63 -10.48 10.92 -18.39
CA SER A 63 -11.41 9.85 -18.75
C SER A 63 -10.95 8.54 -18.12
N PHE A 64 -11.88 7.80 -17.52
CA PHE A 64 -11.62 6.50 -16.91
C PHE A 64 -12.75 5.52 -17.23
N THR A 65 -12.40 4.34 -17.72
CA THR A 65 -13.37 3.27 -17.97
C THR A 65 -12.82 1.91 -17.53
N ILE A 66 -13.72 1.03 -17.07
CA ILE A 66 -13.42 -0.36 -16.75
C ILE A 66 -13.88 -1.21 -17.94
N LYS A 67 -12.99 -1.99 -18.54
CA LYS A 67 -13.26 -2.76 -19.77
C LYS A 67 -13.68 -4.19 -19.47
N GLU A 68 -12.90 -4.87 -18.65
CA GLU A 68 -13.11 -6.27 -18.29
C GLU A 68 -12.65 -6.53 -16.85
N HIS A 69 -13.02 -7.69 -16.31
CA HIS A 69 -12.59 -8.12 -15.00
C HIS A 69 -12.28 -9.62 -14.97
N LYS A 70 -11.41 -10.02 -14.05
CA LYS A 70 -11.15 -11.39 -13.64
C LYS A 70 -11.38 -11.49 -12.14
N LEU A 71 -11.98 -12.60 -11.72
CA LEU A 71 -12.20 -12.91 -10.31
C LEU A 71 -11.17 -13.95 -9.87
N LYS A 72 -10.42 -13.63 -8.82
CA LYS A 72 -9.57 -14.56 -8.10
C LYS A 72 -10.11 -14.75 -6.69
N THR A 73 -10.13 -15.97 -6.21
CA THR A 73 -10.54 -16.26 -4.83
C THR A 73 -9.32 -16.61 -4.01
N LEU A 74 -9.10 -15.88 -2.92
CA LEU A 74 -8.03 -16.12 -1.96
C LEU A 74 -8.59 -16.76 -0.70
N TYR A 75 -7.87 -17.74 -0.17
CA TYR A 75 -8.18 -18.38 1.10
C TYR A 75 -7.27 -17.79 2.16
N ILE A 76 -7.85 -17.16 3.17
CA ILE A 76 -7.13 -16.50 4.27
C ILE A 76 -7.43 -17.27 5.55
N ASP A 77 -6.38 -17.76 6.19
CA ASP A 77 -6.46 -18.46 7.48
C ASP A 77 -6.12 -17.49 8.62
N ASN A 78 -7.12 -17.13 9.43
CA ASN A 78 -6.97 -16.23 10.58
C ASN A 78 -7.05 -16.96 11.93
N THR A 79 -6.80 -18.28 11.94
CA THR A 79 -7.01 -19.12 13.12
C THR A 79 -6.07 -18.82 14.29
N GLU A 80 -4.90 -18.21 14.06
CA GLU A 80 -3.94 -17.89 15.12
C GLU A 80 -4.13 -16.51 15.76
N THR A 81 -4.86 -15.59 15.10
CA THR A 81 -4.91 -14.16 15.47
C THR A 81 -6.26 -13.72 16.04
N LEU A 82 -7.31 -14.52 15.90
CA LEU A 82 -8.67 -14.17 16.31
C LEU A 82 -9.23 -15.13 17.37
N PRO A 83 -10.11 -14.66 18.28
CA PRO A 83 -10.86 -15.53 19.20
C PRO A 83 -11.85 -16.45 18.48
N VAL A 84 -12.10 -16.22 17.18
CA VAL A 84 -12.92 -17.06 16.31
C VAL A 84 -12.00 -17.67 15.25
N THR A 85 -12.01 -18.99 15.10
CA THR A 85 -11.35 -19.68 13.97
C THR A 85 -12.09 -19.35 12.68
N VAL A 86 -11.75 -18.22 12.06
CA VAL A 86 -12.34 -17.79 10.78
C VAL A 86 -11.41 -18.17 9.65
N ARG A 87 -11.94 -18.96 8.70
CA ARG A 87 -11.35 -19.13 7.38
C ARG A 87 -12.13 -18.28 6.42
N ASP A 88 -11.52 -17.20 5.96
CA ASP A 88 -12.15 -16.26 5.05
C ASP A 88 -11.86 -16.66 3.60
N THR A 89 -12.89 -16.60 2.77
CA THR A 89 -12.78 -16.74 1.32
C THR A 89 -12.99 -15.36 0.72
N ILE A 90 -11.91 -14.72 0.29
CA ILE A 90 -11.90 -13.33 -0.12
C ILE A 90 -11.84 -13.26 -1.66
N PRO A 91 -12.88 -12.72 -2.33
CA PRO A 91 -12.79 -12.43 -3.74
C PRO A 91 -11.86 -11.23 -3.96
N VAL A 92 -11.05 -11.29 -5.01
CA VAL A 92 -10.17 -10.23 -5.48
C VAL A 92 -10.45 -10.03 -6.95
N TYR A 93 -10.81 -8.80 -7.31
CA TYR A 93 -11.15 -8.41 -8.66
C TYR A 93 -9.92 -7.77 -9.32
N GLU A 94 -9.49 -8.34 -10.43
CA GLU A 94 -8.49 -7.74 -11.31
C GLU A 94 -9.25 -7.12 -12.49
N PHE A 95 -9.16 -5.79 -12.64
CA PHE A 95 -9.81 -5.04 -13.70
C PHE A 95 -8.80 -4.63 -14.76
N THR A 96 -9.15 -4.78 -16.04
CA THR A 96 -8.49 -4.06 -17.13
C THR A 96 -9.21 -2.73 -17.28
N THR A 97 -8.45 -1.64 -17.25
CA THR A 97 -8.97 -0.27 -17.24
C THR A 97 -8.41 0.51 -18.42
N GLU A 98 -9.05 1.61 -18.76
CA GLU A 98 -8.53 2.56 -19.74
C GLU A 98 -8.63 3.98 -19.15
N THR A 99 -7.49 4.66 -19.10
CA THR A 99 -7.36 6.03 -18.63
C THR A 99 -6.78 6.89 -19.73
N ASP A 100 -7.52 7.91 -20.18
CA ASP A 100 -7.10 8.82 -21.26
C ASP A 100 -6.64 8.09 -22.54
N GLY A 101 -7.35 7.01 -22.87
CA GLY A 101 -7.08 6.16 -24.04
C GLY A 101 -5.89 5.21 -23.90
N GLN A 102 -5.28 5.13 -22.71
CA GLN A 102 -4.22 4.18 -22.40
C GLN A 102 -4.77 3.03 -21.58
N GLU A 103 -4.42 1.80 -21.98
CA GLU A 103 -4.79 0.60 -21.24
C GLU A 103 -3.95 0.47 -19.97
N GLY A 104 -4.62 0.15 -18.87
CA GLY A 104 -4.08 -0.03 -17.54
C GLY A 104 -4.76 -1.18 -16.81
N TYR A 105 -4.46 -1.35 -15.53
CA TYR A 105 -5.10 -2.37 -14.71
C TYR A 105 -5.29 -1.92 -13.26
N SER A 106 -6.23 -2.55 -12.55
CA SER A 106 -6.46 -2.31 -11.13
C SER A 106 -6.78 -3.60 -10.39
N VAL A 107 -6.47 -3.65 -9.10
CA VAL A 107 -6.74 -4.80 -8.21
C VAL A 107 -7.51 -4.32 -7.00
N VAL A 108 -8.69 -4.90 -6.77
CA VAL A 108 -9.63 -4.48 -5.72
C VAL A 108 -10.01 -5.68 -4.85
N VAL A 109 -10.00 -5.49 -3.53
CA VAL A 109 -10.45 -6.50 -2.57
C VAL A 109 -11.98 -6.48 -2.52
N GLY A 110 -12.59 -7.63 -2.80
CA GLY A 110 -14.05 -7.83 -2.76
C GLY A 110 -14.58 -8.19 -1.37
N ASP A 111 -14.12 -7.51 -0.33
CA ASP A 111 -14.60 -7.75 1.05
C ASP A 111 -14.87 -6.42 1.77
N LYS A 112 -16.08 -6.27 2.31
CA LYS A 112 -16.61 -5.10 3.01
C LYS A 112 -15.90 -4.76 4.31
N ARG A 113 -15.09 -5.69 4.84
CA ARG A 113 -14.25 -5.44 6.02
C ARG A 113 -12.94 -4.75 5.66
N VAL A 114 -12.53 -4.81 4.39
CA VAL A 114 -11.26 -4.27 3.88
C VAL A 114 -11.49 -3.08 2.93
N GLU A 115 -12.49 -3.15 2.04
CA GLU A 115 -12.92 -2.11 1.08
C GLU A 115 -11.75 -1.31 0.47
N LYS A 116 -10.81 -2.02 -0.17
CA LYS A 116 -9.53 -1.46 -0.58
C LYS A 116 -9.22 -1.69 -2.05
N VAL A 117 -8.85 -0.61 -2.73
CA VAL A 117 -8.13 -0.66 -4.01
C VAL A 117 -6.65 -0.89 -3.68
N LEU A 118 -6.14 -2.09 -3.94
CA LEU A 118 -4.75 -2.45 -3.66
C LEU A 118 -3.79 -1.83 -4.68
N ILE A 119 -4.23 -1.76 -5.94
CA ILE A 119 -3.43 -1.32 -7.08
C ILE A 119 -4.34 -0.61 -8.07
N SER A 120 -3.89 0.53 -8.58
CA SER A 120 -4.45 1.15 -9.78
C SER A 120 -3.32 1.74 -10.61
N VAL A 121 -3.18 1.24 -11.84
CA VAL A 121 -2.15 1.63 -12.79
C VAL A 121 -2.85 2.20 -14.03
N PRO A 122 -2.75 3.52 -14.29
CA PRO A 122 -3.46 4.17 -15.39
C PRO A 122 -3.01 3.73 -16.78
N SER A 123 -1.76 3.27 -16.92
CA SER A 123 -1.18 2.85 -18.18
C SER A 123 -0.12 1.77 -17.97
N GLY A 124 -0.19 0.70 -18.76
CA GLY A 124 0.71 -0.45 -18.70
C GLY A 124 -0.02 -1.75 -18.32
N LEU A 125 0.68 -2.88 -18.47
CA LEU A 125 0.17 -4.21 -18.19
C LEU A 125 0.99 -4.86 -17.08
N LEU A 126 0.38 -5.59 -16.13
CA LEU A 126 1.18 -6.26 -15.10
C LEU A 126 2.32 -7.14 -15.66
N SER A 127 2.09 -7.79 -16.81
CA SER A 127 3.11 -8.61 -17.49
C SER A 127 4.34 -7.81 -17.95
N ASP A 128 4.21 -6.51 -18.23
CA ASP A 128 5.31 -5.66 -18.67
C ASP A 128 6.25 -5.23 -17.54
N THR A 129 5.83 -5.41 -16.29
CA THR A 129 6.52 -4.89 -15.10
C THR A 129 6.72 -5.96 -14.03
N SER A 130 6.10 -7.12 -14.16
CA SER A 130 6.21 -8.25 -13.21
C SER A 130 7.63 -8.80 -13.01
N PHE A 131 8.57 -8.48 -13.91
CA PHE A 131 10.00 -8.79 -13.72
C PHE A 131 10.68 -7.88 -12.67
N ILE A 132 10.04 -6.76 -12.30
CA ILE A 132 10.53 -5.86 -11.26
C ILE A 132 10.26 -6.50 -9.90
N GLU A 133 11.32 -6.92 -9.24
CA GLU A 133 11.23 -7.72 -8.01
C GLU A 133 10.33 -7.11 -6.91
N PRO A 134 10.42 -5.81 -6.57
CA PRO A 134 9.50 -5.21 -5.60
C PRO A 134 8.01 -5.36 -5.94
N LEU A 135 7.63 -5.21 -7.22
CA LEU A 135 6.25 -5.38 -7.65
C LEU A 135 5.82 -6.84 -7.55
N ARG A 136 6.71 -7.76 -7.95
CA ARG A 136 6.49 -9.20 -7.83
C ARG A 136 6.26 -9.64 -6.38
N LEU A 137 7.06 -9.11 -5.44
CA LEU A 137 6.92 -9.37 -4.02
C LEU A 137 5.60 -8.81 -3.47
N TYR A 138 5.23 -7.58 -3.84
CA TYR A 138 3.96 -6.98 -3.43
C TYR A 138 2.76 -7.85 -3.85
N TYR A 139 2.73 -8.29 -5.11
CA TYR A 139 1.69 -9.19 -5.61
C TYR A 139 1.66 -10.55 -4.91
N ARG A 140 2.84 -11.13 -4.64
CA ARG A 140 2.97 -12.39 -3.91
C ARG A 140 2.41 -12.27 -2.49
N ASP A 141 2.59 -11.12 -1.87
CA ASP A 141 2.27 -10.90 -0.45
C ASP A 141 0.84 -10.32 -0.24
N ILE A 142 0.04 -10.12 -1.31
CA ILE A 142 -1.37 -9.69 -1.22
C ILE A 142 -2.20 -10.49 -0.20
N PRO A 143 -2.14 -11.84 -0.13
CA PRO A 143 -2.90 -12.58 0.88
C PRO A 143 -2.54 -12.18 2.31
N MET A 144 -1.24 -11.93 2.59
CA MET A 144 -0.77 -11.48 3.90
C MET A 144 -1.25 -10.05 4.20
N LEU A 145 -1.24 -9.16 3.20
CA LEU A 145 -1.76 -7.79 3.39
C LEU A 145 -3.26 -7.79 3.73
N ILE A 146 -4.06 -8.61 3.04
CA ILE A 146 -5.49 -8.79 3.34
C ILE A 146 -5.66 -9.37 4.75
N GLN A 147 -4.82 -10.35 5.13
CA GLN A 147 -4.83 -10.93 6.48
C GLN A 147 -4.61 -9.85 7.56
N GLN A 148 -3.66 -8.94 7.34
CA GLN A 148 -3.37 -7.83 8.24
C GLN A 148 -4.55 -6.84 8.34
N ASP A 149 -5.13 -6.45 7.21
CA ASP A 149 -6.30 -5.56 7.17
C ASP A 149 -7.50 -6.19 7.91
N LEU A 150 -7.73 -7.50 7.73
CA LEU A 150 -8.77 -8.24 8.47
C LEU A 150 -8.50 -8.28 9.98
N ASN A 151 -7.26 -8.59 10.38
CA ASN A 151 -6.88 -8.59 11.79
C ASN A 151 -7.10 -7.21 12.44
N GLN A 152 -6.77 -6.13 11.71
CA GLN A 152 -7.04 -4.76 12.15
C GLN A 152 -8.54 -4.49 12.28
N TYR A 153 -9.36 -4.86 11.30
CA TYR A 153 -10.82 -4.75 11.38
C TYR A 153 -11.37 -5.40 12.65
N TYR A 154 -10.97 -6.64 12.95
CA TYR A 154 -11.44 -7.35 14.14
C TYR A 154 -10.92 -6.74 15.46
N ALA A 155 -9.73 -6.14 15.46
CA ALA A 155 -9.20 -5.42 16.61
C ALA A 155 -9.93 -4.08 16.84
N GLU A 156 -10.16 -3.28 15.79
CA GLU A 156 -10.88 -2.00 15.86
C GLU A 156 -12.36 -2.18 16.22
N THR A 157 -12.98 -3.29 15.79
CA THR A 157 -14.34 -3.64 16.23
C THR A 157 -14.41 -3.85 17.75
N GLN A 158 -13.29 -4.25 18.38
CA GLN A 158 -13.15 -4.36 19.84
C GLN A 158 -12.73 -3.03 20.50
N GLU A 159 -11.96 -2.18 19.81
CA GLU A 159 -11.47 -0.87 20.28
C GLU A 159 -12.27 0.33 19.73
N LYS A 160 -13.58 0.21 19.53
CA LYS A 160 -14.45 1.22 18.89
C LYS A 160 -14.61 2.53 19.71
N ALA A 161 -13.53 3.18 20.10
CA ALA A 161 -13.41 4.52 20.66
C ALA A 161 -11.95 5.00 20.59
N ILE A 162 -11.45 5.37 19.41
CA ILE A 162 -10.62 6.57 19.13
C ILE A 162 -10.32 6.54 17.63
N GLN A 163 -11.17 7.23 16.89
CA GLN A 163 -11.02 7.42 15.45
C GLN A 163 -9.98 8.52 15.23
N THR A 164 -8.80 8.17 14.74
CA THR A 164 -7.89 9.15 14.16
C THR A 164 -7.82 8.87 12.67
N LYS A 165 -8.67 9.56 11.91
CA LYS A 165 -8.56 9.61 10.45
C LYS A 165 -7.24 10.28 10.13
N MET A 166 -6.20 9.49 9.85
CA MET A 166 -4.96 10.02 9.33
C MET A 166 -5.27 10.54 7.93
N SER A 167 -5.30 11.87 7.77
CA SER A 167 -5.31 12.46 6.44
C SER A 167 -3.93 12.19 5.84
N VAL A 168 -3.82 11.11 5.07
CA VAL A 168 -2.70 10.97 4.15
C VAL A 168 -2.91 12.07 3.11
N GLU A 169 -2.19 13.17 3.25
CA GLU A 169 -2.04 14.11 2.14
C GLU A 169 -1.28 13.33 1.06
N ALA A 170 -2.03 12.74 0.13
CA ALA A 170 -1.48 12.00 -0.99
C ALA A 170 -0.72 12.99 -1.87
N CYS A 171 0.57 13.17 -1.58
CA CYS A 171 1.46 13.99 -2.38
C CYS A 171 1.86 13.19 -3.62
N TYR A 172 0.98 13.19 -4.63
CA TYR A 172 1.32 12.68 -5.96
C TYR A 172 2.33 13.62 -6.59
N LYS A 173 3.61 13.24 -6.57
CA LYS A 173 4.68 13.92 -7.28
C LYS A 173 5.19 13.01 -8.37
N ASP A 174 4.88 13.38 -9.61
CA ASP A 174 5.42 12.70 -10.77
C ASP A 174 6.95 12.80 -10.76
N LEU A 175 7.61 11.64 -10.86
CA LEU A 175 9.05 11.61 -11.10
C LEU A 175 9.29 12.06 -12.55
N PRO A 176 10.33 12.89 -12.81
CA PRO A 176 10.66 13.29 -14.17
C PRO A 176 11.30 12.16 -14.98
N THR A 177 11.52 10.99 -14.38
CA THR A 177 12.31 9.88 -14.93
C THR A 177 11.51 8.58 -14.98
N LEU A 178 11.80 7.76 -15.99
CA LEU A 178 11.35 6.38 -16.18
C LEU A 178 12.57 5.49 -16.41
N TRP A 179 13.53 5.52 -15.48
CA TRP A 179 14.81 4.84 -15.65
C TRP A 179 14.72 3.34 -15.36
N SER A 180 15.54 2.54 -16.06
CA SER A 180 15.57 1.08 -15.95
C SER A 180 16.94 0.59 -15.49
N GLN A 181 17.08 -0.71 -15.25
CA GLN A 181 18.31 -1.30 -14.72
C GLN A 181 19.33 -1.69 -15.80
N GLY A 182 18.93 -1.72 -17.07
CA GLY A 182 19.77 -2.15 -18.19
C GLY A 182 20.46 -0.99 -18.91
N TYR A 183 20.97 -1.25 -20.10
CA TYR A 183 21.62 -0.23 -20.92
C TYR A 183 20.62 0.89 -21.27
N PRO A 184 21.01 2.18 -21.22
CA PRO A 184 22.36 2.71 -20.99
C PRO A 184 22.73 2.93 -19.51
N TYR A 185 21.81 2.67 -18.59
CA TYR A 185 21.98 2.98 -17.17
C TYR A 185 23.06 2.14 -16.49
N ASN A 186 23.28 0.91 -16.95
CA ASN A 186 24.28 0.01 -16.41
C ASN A 186 25.64 0.03 -17.13
N GLU A 187 25.88 0.96 -18.05
CA GLU A 187 27.11 1.02 -18.88
C GLU A 187 28.42 1.10 -18.05
N LYS A 188 28.35 1.56 -16.80
CA LYS A 188 29.51 1.63 -15.88
C LYS A 188 29.47 0.56 -14.79
N CYS A 189 28.47 -0.34 -14.80
CA CYS A 189 28.41 -1.46 -13.87
C CYS A 189 29.46 -2.53 -14.25
N PRO A 190 29.90 -3.39 -13.32
CA PRO A 190 30.86 -4.44 -13.61
C PRO A 190 30.37 -5.40 -14.70
N ILE A 191 31.30 -5.94 -15.49
CA ILE A 191 30.98 -7.01 -16.44
C ILE A 191 30.79 -8.33 -15.68
N LYS A 192 29.66 -9.00 -15.89
CA LYS A 192 29.27 -10.29 -15.34
C LYS A 192 28.67 -11.15 -16.45
N CYS A 193 29.05 -12.42 -16.54
CA CYS A 193 28.57 -13.36 -17.56
C CYS A 193 28.47 -12.73 -18.97
N TYR A 194 29.57 -12.10 -19.44
CA TYR A 194 29.75 -11.55 -20.80
C TYR A 194 29.16 -10.16 -21.10
N ASP A 195 28.41 -9.54 -20.19
CA ASP A 195 27.86 -8.17 -20.36
C ASP A 195 27.89 -7.37 -19.05
N HIS A 196 27.55 -6.09 -19.08
CA HIS A 196 27.36 -5.29 -17.88
C HIS A 196 26.23 -5.88 -17.02
N ALA A 197 26.52 -6.12 -15.73
CA ALA A 197 25.50 -6.51 -14.77
C ALA A 197 24.36 -5.47 -14.72
N LEU A 198 23.17 -5.87 -14.31
CA LEU A 198 22.08 -4.92 -14.07
C LEU A 198 22.50 -3.93 -12.98
N ALA A 199 22.04 -2.68 -13.09
CA ALA A 199 22.36 -1.64 -12.12
C ALA A 199 21.87 -1.96 -10.69
N GLY A 200 20.79 -2.73 -10.60
CA GLY A 200 20.07 -3.03 -9.36
C GLY A 200 18.98 -2.02 -9.06
N CYS A 201 17.80 -2.52 -8.65
CA CYS A 201 16.60 -1.71 -8.45
C CYS A 201 16.81 -0.59 -7.42
N ASN A 202 17.57 -0.88 -6.36
CA ASN A 202 17.92 0.10 -5.32
C ASN A 202 18.73 1.28 -5.88
N ALA A 203 19.74 0.99 -6.72
CA ALA A 203 20.57 2.03 -7.32
C ALA A 203 19.74 2.92 -8.26
N ILE A 204 18.85 2.32 -9.06
CA ILE A 204 17.92 3.06 -9.92
C ILE A 204 16.95 3.91 -9.10
N ALA A 205 16.35 3.37 -8.04
CA ALA A 205 15.42 4.12 -7.19
C ALA A 205 16.10 5.36 -6.57
N ILE A 206 17.29 5.18 -6.00
CA ILE A 206 18.08 6.30 -5.46
C ILE A 206 18.44 7.30 -6.57
N ALA A 207 18.85 6.83 -7.75
CA ALA A 207 19.21 7.70 -8.86
C ALA A 207 18.01 8.55 -9.35
N GLN A 208 16.81 7.99 -9.40
CA GLN A 208 15.59 8.73 -9.77
C GLN A 208 15.21 9.78 -8.71
N ILE A 209 15.41 9.50 -7.41
CA ILE A 209 15.24 10.48 -6.32
C ILE A 209 16.27 11.62 -6.47
N LEU A 210 17.53 11.28 -6.70
CA LEU A 210 18.59 12.26 -6.91
C LEU A 210 18.33 13.14 -8.14
N ALA A 211 17.80 12.55 -9.21
CA ALA A 211 17.40 13.26 -10.42
C ALA A 211 16.22 14.22 -10.18
N TYR A 212 15.21 13.81 -9.40
CA TYR A 212 14.13 14.68 -8.97
C TYR A 212 14.66 15.93 -8.25
N HIS A 213 15.63 15.75 -7.35
CA HIS A 213 16.27 16.84 -6.61
C HIS A 213 17.42 17.55 -7.36
N ARG A 214 17.80 17.07 -8.55
CA ARG A 214 18.92 17.57 -9.36
C ARG A 214 20.24 17.65 -8.58
N VAL A 215 20.56 16.56 -7.87
CA VAL A 215 21.79 16.41 -7.09
C VAL A 215 22.55 15.15 -7.50
N PRO A 216 23.90 15.17 -7.60
CA PRO A 216 24.78 16.28 -7.26
C PRO A 216 24.82 17.38 -8.34
N THR A 217 25.24 18.60 -7.97
CA THR A 217 25.18 19.80 -8.83
C THR A 217 26.16 19.81 -10.00
N ASN A 218 27.12 18.89 -10.02
CA ASN A 218 28.13 18.77 -11.06
C ASN A 218 27.66 17.97 -12.29
N LEU A 219 26.43 17.44 -12.29
CA LEU A 219 25.84 16.78 -13.47
C LEU A 219 25.00 17.77 -14.29
N ASN A 220 24.94 17.56 -15.60
CA ASN A 220 24.09 18.36 -16.48
C ASN A 220 22.65 17.83 -16.45
N TRP A 221 21.94 18.11 -15.36
CA TRP A 221 20.56 17.66 -15.15
C TRP A 221 19.60 18.11 -16.24
N ASN A 222 19.82 19.29 -16.84
CA ASN A 222 18.97 19.75 -17.94
C ASN A 222 19.11 18.85 -19.18
N ALA A 223 20.32 18.36 -19.48
CA ALA A 223 20.53 17.43 -20.58
C ALA A 223 20.04 16.01 -20.24
N ILE A 224 20.29 15.54 -19.01
CA ILE A 224 19.87 14.22 -18.53
C ILE A 224 18.34 14.12 -18.49
N LEU A 225 17.65 15.16 -18.04
CA LEU A 225 16.20 15.24 -17.89
C LEU A 225 15.51 15.88 -19.11
N ALA A 226 16.18 15.99 -20.25
CA ALA A 226 15.57 16.45 -21.49
C ALA A 226 14.46 15.50 -21.99
N SER A 227 14.52 14.23 -21.56
CA SER A 227 13.52 13.18 -21.75
C SER A 227 13.36 12.43 -20.43
N SER A 228 12.21 11.78 -20.23
CA SER A 228 12.01 10.89 -19.07
C SER A 228 12.86 9.62 -19.14
N THR A 229 13.37 9.28 -20.32
CA THR A 229 14.24 8.12 -20.54
C THR A 229 15.54 8.53 -21.22
N VAL A 230 16.64 7.85 -20.84
CA VAL A 230 17.90 7.84 -21.58
C VAL A 230 17.95 6.58 -22.43
N THR A 231 18.31 6.73 -23.70
CA THR A 231 18.32 5.66 -24.71
C THR A 231 19.70 5.53 -25.35
N SER A 232 19.90 4.50 -26.17
CA SER A 232 21.13 4.31 -26.96
C SER A 232 21.43 5.44 -27.96
N SER A 233 20.43 6.22 -28.36
CA SER A 233 20.60 7.37 -29.24
C SER A 233 20.91 8.67 -28.50
N SER A 234 20.96 8.63 -27.16
CA SER A 234 21.32 9.79 -26.35
C SER A 234 22.80 10.14 -26.52
N SER A 235 23.17 11.39 -26.27
CA SER A 235 24.58 11.79 -26.41
C SER A 235 25.49 10.98 -25.48
N ALA A 236 26.71 10.68 -25.94
CA ALA A 236 27.70 9.95 -25.14
C ALA A 236 27.93 10.60 -23.76
N THR A 237 27.87 11.93 -23.67
CA THR A 237 27.97 12.66 -22.41
C THR A 237 26.80 12.37 -21.46
N VAL A 238 25.56 12.29 -21.96
CA VAL A 238 24.39 11.97 -21.12
C VAL A 238 24.47 10.53 -20.63
N ILE A 239 24.81 9.59 -21.52
CA ILE A 239 25.00 8.18 -21.18
C ILE A 239 26.10 8.03 -20.13
N ASP A 240 27.24 8.68 -20.32
CA ASP A 240 28.37 8.62 -19.38
C ASP A 240 28.01 9.21 -18.02
N GLN A 241 27.33 10.36 -17.96
CA GLN A 241 26.92 10.98 -16.70
C GLN A 241 25.91 10.13 -15.92
N VAL A 242 24.86 9.62 -16.58
CA VAL A 242 23.81 8.85 -15.91
C VAL A 242 24.33 7.49 -15.43
N SER A 243 25.09 6.79 -16.27
CA SER A 243 25.64 5.48 -15.91
C SER A 243 26.72 5.58 -14.82
N THR A 244 27.54 6.64 -14.85
CA THR A 244 28.53 6.91 -13.79
C THR A 244 27.86 7.21 -12.46
N LEU A 245 26.81 8.02 -12.45
CA LEU A 245 26.02 8.27 -11.23
C LEU A 245 25.50 6.95 -10.64
N ILE A 246 24.89 6.12 -11.49
CA ILE A 246 24.26 4.86 -11.07
C ILE A 246 25.29 3.85 -10.56
N ALA A 247 26.44 3.71 -11.23
CA ALA A 247 27.53 2.85 -10.75
C ALA A 247 28.12 3.35 -9.42
N ASN A 248 28.26 4.66 -9.25
CA ASN A 248 28.73 5.25 -7.98
C ASN A 248 27.75 5.00 -6.83
N ILE A 249 26.44 5.09 -7.09
CA ILE A 249 25.42 4.73 -6.11
C ILE A 249 25.54 3.25 -5.75
N GLY A 250 25.61 2.36 -6.75
CA GLY A 250 25.75 0.93 -6.55
C GLY A 250 26.98 0.56 -5.70
N SER A 251 28.12 1.22 -5.95
CA SER A 251 29.31 1.06 -5.12
C SER A 251 29.07 1.52 -3.67
N LYS A 252 28.41 2.67 -3.45
CA LYS A 252 28.14 3.22 -2.11
C LYS A 252 27.19 2.35 -1.29
N ILE A 253 26.18 1.76 -1.92
CA ILE A 253 25.22 0.87 -1.24
C ILE A 253 25.70 -0.58 -1.19
N SER A 254 26.91 -0.86 -1.68
CA SER A 254 27.49 -2.21 -1.76
C SER A 254 26.58 -3.18 -2.51
N THR A 255 26.14 -2.79 -3.71
CA THR A 255 25.37 -3.64 -4.61
C THR A 255 26.14 -4.92 -4.93
N GLU A 256 25.48 -6.05 -4.71
CA GLU A 256 25.91 -7.37 -5.12
C GLU A 256 25.50 -7.56 -6.58
N TYR A 257 26.50 -7.51 -7.46
CA TYR A 257 26.32 -7.63 -8.91
C TYR A 257 26.40 -9.08 -9.36
N GLU A 258 25.26 -9.63 -9.78
CA GLU A 258 25.12 -10.97 -10.35
C GLU A 258 24.62 -10.92 -11.80
N CYS A 259 24.59 -12.07 -12.46
CA CYS A 259 24.30 -12.15 -13.90
C CYS A 259 22.83 -11.92 -14.27
N LEU A 260 21.90 -12.20 -13.34
CA LEU A 260 20.45 -12.11 -13.60
C LEU A 260 19.77 -11.04 -12.76
N GLU A 261 20.30 -10.77 -11.56
CA GLU A 261 19.76 -9.81 -10.62
C GLU A 261 20.90 -9.06 -9.96
N SER A 262 20.67 -7.84 -9.51
CA SER A 262 21.65 -7.09 -8.73
C SER A 262 20.91 -6.32 -7.64
N GLY A 263 21.42 -6.37 -6.42
CA GLY A 263 20.68 -5.91 -5.25
C GLY A 263 21.59 -5.46 -4.12
N ALA A 264 21.02 -4.71 -3.18
CA ALA A 264 21.70 -4.27 -1.99
C ALA A 264 20.74 -4.38 -0.80
N SER A 265 21.27 -4.67 0.38
CA SER A 265 20.46 -4.64 1.60
C SER A 265 20.26 -3.19 2.05
N PRO A 266 19.03 -2.77 2.45
CA PRO A 266 18.80 -1.44 2.99
C PRO A 266 19.68 -1.09 4.20
N SER A 267 20.11 -2.10 4.97
CA SER A 267 21.04 -1.94 6.09
C SER A 267 22.42 -1.38 5.70
N LYS A 268 22.78 -1.45 4.41
CA LYS A 268 24.04 -0.95 3.85
C LYS A 268 23.91 0.50 3.32
N TYR A 269 22.76 1.13 3.45
CA TYR A 269 22.57 2.52 3.05
C TYR A 269 23.15 3.43 4.13
N HIS A 270 24.38 3.90 3.92
CA HIS A 270 24.96 4.90 4.81
C HIS A 270 24.36 6.28 4.51
N PRO A 271 23.96 7.06 5.53
CA PRO A 271 23.58 8.45 5.33
C PRO A 271 24.78 9.20 4.73
N VAL A 272 24.53 9.91 3.64
CA VAL A 272 25.50 10.76 2.94
C VAL A 272 25.62 12.10 3.66
#